data_AF-A0A1H3QZ79-F1
#
_entry.id   AF-A0A1H3QZ79-F1
#
_cell.length_a   1.000
_cell.length_b   1.000
_cell.length_c   1.000
_cell.angle_alpha   90.00
_cell.angle_beta   90.00
_cell.angle_gamma   90.00
#
_symmetry.space_group_name_H-M   'P 1'
#
loop_
_entity.id
_entity.type
_entity.pdbx_description
1 polymer ?
#
loop_
_entity_poly.entity_id
_entity_poly.type
_entity_poly.pdbx_seq_one_letter_code
_entity_poly.pdbx_strand_id
1 'polypeptide(L)'
;MRVRPLALLLAAAMTLVATAVAAPPAAAATPDRWGFAAVWDPTVPAGTTLDTTRQWGSWRAAFPALWATGGKQAAGRFRVTFPQVASGTRGTVHVTAVSRAGNYCEVVRWGSAGADEIVDVACHRPGGSAADTPFTIMWSTSSGVFPPGAYATAQVNTAGAAVQWHNSTGAGAPGTGLLTPGRYLVRIPGVGVVGAGLSGNVQVTAIQPNAVARRCKVESWSPVGLEIDVIVVCVNAAGAPTSTDFFLTYHRQRAVFGGVDVPKYFGYIWSAGGGQTNYNHQVGVGANSVVPGGLGTYQVKYPQLGIRETHAQVTAYGDGPNYCGLSQPWTYSGSDALVMVMCFDNAGNPASYRFLSTFTSRH
;
A
#
# COMPACT_ATOMS: atom_id res chain seq x y z
N MET A 1 94.36 16.31 15.62
CA MET A 1 94.27 17.50 14.76
C MET A 1 92.91 17.51 14.07
N ARG A 2 92.19 18.65 14.14
CA ARG A 2 91.14 19.17 13.22
C ARG A 2 89.86 18.33 13.01
N VAL A 3 88.70 18.71 13.60
CA VAL A 3 87.65 19.64 13.12
C VAL A 3 86.66 19.00 12.09
N ARG A 4 85.46 18.62 12.58
CA ARG A 4 84.05 18.94 12.13
C ARG A 4 83.65 18.96 10.62
N PRO A 5 82.34 18.93 10.25
CA PRO A 5 81.23 17.98 10.46
C PRO A 5 80.36 17.82 9.16
N LEU A 6 79.02 17.62 9.27
CA LEU A 6 77.94 17.53 8.24
C LEU A 6 77.62 16.10 7.72
N ALA A 7 76.38 15.65 7.55
CA ALA A 7 75.06 16.27 7.70
C ALA A 7 73.97 15.19 7.91
N LEU A 8 72.83 15.62 8.45
CA LEU A 8 71.57 14.88 8.61
C LEU A 8 71.03 14.33 7.28
N LEU A 9 70.29 13.23 7.35
CA LEU A 9 68.92 13.14 6.81
C LEU A 9 68.17 11.94 7.43
N LEU A 10 67.10 12.25 8.17
CA LEU A 10 66.09 11.30 8.63
C LEU A 10 65.21 10.84 7.46
N ALA A 11 64.89 9.55 7.40
CA ALA A 11 63.72 9.06 6.69
C ALA A 11 62.99 8.05 7.60
N ALA A 12 61.92 8.52 8.23
CA ALA A 12 60.97 7.70 8.97
C ALA A 12 59.99 7.07 7.97
N ALA A 13 60.03 5.75 7.81
CA ALA A 13 59.04 5.00 7.05
C ALA A 13 57.79 4.79 7.91
N MET A 14 56.73 5.56 7.67
CA MET A 14 55.39 5.25 8.19
C MET A 14 54.70 4.26 7.24
N THR A 15 54.48 3.04 7.71
CA THR A 15 53.61 2.05 7.09
C THR A 15 52.14 2.44 7.31
N LEU A 16 51.49 2.98 6.27
CA LEU A 16 50.04 3.09 6.23
C LEU A 16 49.43 1.70 5.95
N VAL A 17 48.86 1.08 6.99
CA VAL A 17 47.95 -0.06 6.82
C VAL A 17 46.60 0.51 6.41
N ALA A 18 46.29 0.46 5.11
CA ALA A 18 44.96 0.76 4.61
C ALA A 18 44.01 -0.39 5.00
N THR A 19 43.21 -0.21 6.05
CA THR A 19 42.08 -1.08 6.32
C THR A 19 41.04 -0.86 5.22
N ALA A 20 41.01 -1.75 4.23
CA ALA A 20 39.94 -1.80 3.25
C ALA A 20 38.63 -2.09 4.00
N VAL A 21 37.81 -1.07 4.21
CA VAL A 21 36.42 -1.24 4.62
C VAL A 21 35.75 -1.94 3.45
N ALA A 22 35.51 -3.25 3.58
CA ALA A 22 34.76 -4.00 2.60
C ALA A 22 33.38 -3.32 2.45
N ALA A 23 33.13 -2.74 1.29
CA ALA A 23 31.78 -2.31 0.94
C ALA A 23 30.85 -3.52 1.11
N PRO A 24 29.69 -3.38 1.75
CA PRO A 24 28.74 -4.48 1.81
C PRO A 24 28.46 -4.94 0.38
N PRO A 25 28.38 -6.26 0.14
CA PRO A 25 28.13 -6.77 -1.20
C PRO A 25 26.87 -6.10 -1.73
N ALA A 26 26.93 -5.62 -2.98
CA ALA A 26 25.78 -5.07 -3.66
C ALA A 26 24.67 -6.13 -3.65
N ALA A 27 23.69 -5.95 -2.78
CA ALA A 27 22.50 -6.79 -2.78
C ALA A 27 21.79 -6.52 -4.11
N ALA A 28 21.89 -7.47 -5.04
CA ALA A 28 21.14 -7.42 -6.28
C ALA A 28 19.66 -7.21 -5.92
N ALA A 29 19.04 -6.16 -6.49
CA ALA A 29 17.63 -5.89 -6.27
C ALA A 29 16.83 -7.15 -6.65
N THR A 30 16.14 -7.76 -5.69
CA THR A 30 15.15 -8.80 -5.99
C THR A 30 14.12 -8.20 -6.93
N PRO A 31 13.80 -8.86 -8.07
CA PRO A 31 12.76 -8.36 -8.96
C PRO A 31 11.48 -8.10 -8.18
N ASP A 32 10.89 -6.92 -8.36
CA ASP A 32 9.67 -6.56 -7.66
C ASP A 32 8.56 -7.54 -8.03
N ARG A 33 8.04 -8.24 -7.01
CA ARG A 33 6.95 -9.19 -7.17
C ARG A 33 5.68 -8.54 -6.70
N TRP A 34 4.63 -8.65 -7.50
CA TRP A 34 3.35 -8.06 -7.18
C TRP A 34 2.21 -8.79 -7.88
N GLY A 35 1.01 -8.60 -7.33
CA GLY A 35 -0.25 -9.11 -7.84
C GLY A 35 -1.44 -8.32 -7.33
N PHE A 36 -2.47 -8.18 -8.15
CA PHE A 36 -3.80 -7.77 -7.70
C PHE A 36 -4.86 -8.69 -8.26
N ALA A 37 -5.98 -8.77 -7.55
CA ALA A 37 -7.15 -9.51 -7.98
C ALA A 37 -8.42 -8.86 -7.41
N ALA A 38 -9.55 -9.26 -7.97
CA ALA A 38 -10.84 -8.96 -7.40
C ALA A 38 -11.66 -10.23 -7.18
N VAL A 39 -12.37 -10.25 -6.06
CA VAL A 39 -13.21 -11.34 -5.61
C VAL A 39 -14.65 -10.86 -5.64
N TRP A 40 -15.39 -11.21 -6.69
CA TRP A 40 -16.80 -10.83 -6.87
C TRP A 40 -17.76 -11.82 -6.24
N ASP A 41 -17.38 -13.09 -6.24
CA ASP A 41 -18.07 -14.14 -5.51
C ASP A 41 -17.16 -14.63 -4.37
N PRO A 42 -17.36 -14.13 -3.14
CA PRO A 42 -16.59 -14.56 -1.97
C PRO A 42 -16.99 -15.95 -1.44
N THR A 43 -17.84 -16.70 -2.16
CA THR A 43 -18.32 -18.02 -1.76
C THR A 43 -17.78 -19.17 -2.60
N VAL A 44 -16.97 -18.88 -3.63
CA VAL A 44 -16.41 -19.90 -4.51
C VAL A 44 -15.53 -20.92 -3.76
N PRO A 45 -15.47 -22.18 -4.22
CA PRO A 45 -14.58 -23.20 -3.67
C PRO A 45 -13.09 -22.84 -3.77
N ALA A 46 -12.25 -23.51 -2.98
CA ALA A 46 -10.80 -23.37 -3.06
C ALA A 46 -10.25 -23.75 -4.45
N GLY A 47 -9.35 -22.92 -4.98
CA GLY A 47 -8.71 -23.13 -6.27
C GLY A 47 -9.49 -22.57 -7.46
N THR A 48 -10.62 -21.90 -7.23
CA THR A 48 -11.37 -21.24 -8.31
C THR A 48 -10.57 -20.06 -8.86
N THR A 49 -10.40 -20.02 -10.18
CA THR A 49 -9.83 -18.87 -10.89
C THR A 49 -10.68 -17.63 -10.67
N LEU A 50 -10.06 -16.55 -10.18
CA LEU A 50 -10.73 -15.26 -9.96
C LEU A 50 -10.99 -14.54 -11.29
N ASP A 51 -11.76 -13.43 -11.27
CA ASP A 51 -12.12 -12.67 -12.48
C ASP A 51 -10.87 -12.27 -13.28
N THR A 52 -10.67 -12.91 -14.43
CA THR A 52 -9.50 -12.79 -15.30
C THR A 52 -9.39 -11.40 -15.92
N THR A 53 -10.47 -10.62 -15.94
CA THR A 53 -10.49 -9.24 -16.45
C THR A 53 -10.07 -8.22 -15.39
N ARG A 54 -9.92 -8.63 -14.12
CA ARG A 54 -9.61 -7.76 -12.98
C ARG A 54 -8.58 -8.39 -12.04
N GLN A 55 -7.60 -9.06 -12.64
CA GLN A 55 -6.42 -9.54 -11.95
C GLN A 55 -5.21 -9.43 -12.85
N TRP A 56 -4.05 -9.18 -12.25
CA TRP A 56 -2.78 -9.24 -12.95
C TRP A 56 -1.64 -9.37 -11.95
N GLY A 57 -0.45 -9.69 -12.43
CA GLY A 57 0.75 -9.59 -11.62
C GLY A 57 2.03 -9.86 -12.40
N SER A 58 3.14 -9.64 -11.69
CA SER A 58 4.50 -9.85 -12.18
C SER A 58 4.76 -11.27 -12.71
N TRP A 59 4.05 -12.30 -12.21
CA TRP A 59 4.20 -13.68 -12.69
C TRP A 59 3.89 -13.85 -14.18
N ARG A 60 3.06 -12.97 -14.75
CA ARG A 60 2.58 -13.12 -16.13
C ARG A 60 3.65 -13.01 -17.20
N ALA A 61 4.77 -12.35 -16.88
CA ALA A 61 5.89 -12.24 -17.80
C ALA A 61 6.51 -13.63 -18.07
N ALA A 62 6.68 -14.44 -17.02
CA ALA A 62 7.27 -15.78 -17.12
C ALA A 62 6.21 -16.89 -17.26
N PHE A 63 5.02 -16.69 -16.70
CA PHE A 63 3.95 -17.68 -16.60
C PHE A 63 2.62 -17.11 -17.10
N PRO A 64 2.48 -16.82 -18.41
CA PRO A 64 1.33 -16.12 -18.97
C PRO A 64 0.01 -16.91 -18.85
N ALA A 65 0.04 -18.23 -18.64
CA ALA A 65 -1.14 -19.07 -18.49
C ALA A 65 -1.70 -19.13 -17.05
N LEU A 66 -0.90 -18.76 -16.03
CA LEU A 66 -1.31 -18.88 -14.63
C LEU A 66 -2.18 -17.71 -14.19
N TRP A 67 -3.29 -18.00 -13.50
CA TRP A 67 -4.19 -17.01 -12.91
C TRP A 67 -4.15 -17.07 -11.39
N ALA A 68 -4.38 -15.95 -10.74
CA ALA A 68 -4.73 -15.90 -9.33
C ALA A 68 -6.02 -16.67 -9.10
N THR A 69 -5.99 -17.47 -8.04
CA THR A 69 -7.12 -18.29 -7.60
C THR A 69 -7.55 -17.86 -6.21
N GLY A 70 -8.70 -18.32 -5.78
CA GLY A 70 -9.12 -18.14 -4.41
C GLY A 70 -10.11 -19.18 -3.95
N GLY A 71 -10.62 -19.00 -2.74
CA GLY A 71 -11.78 -19.72 -2.26
C GLY A 71 -12.10 -19.47 -0.81
N LYS A 72 -13.38 -19.63 -0.49
CA LYS A 72 -13.94 -19.48 0.84
C LYS A 72 -13.33 -20.50 1.80
N GLN A 73 -12.95 -20.04 2.98
CA GLN A 73 -12.41 -20.85 4.07
C GLN A 73 -13.44 -21.04 5.20
N ALA A 74 -14.19 -19.99 5.50
CA ALA A 74 -15.28 -19.95 6.47
C ALA A 74 -16.17 -18.73 6.17
N ALA A 75 -17.25 -18.52 6.93
CA ALA A 75 -18.03 -17.29 6.82
C ALA A 75 -17.14 -16.05 7.01
N GLY A 76 -17.17 -15.14 6.04
CA GLY A 76 -16.34 -13.94 6.01
C GLY A 76 -14.84 -14.19 5.87
N ARG A 77 -14.40 -15.41 5.56
CA ARG A 77 -12.98 -15.76 5.40
C ARG A 77 -12.71 -16.29 4.01
N PHE A 78 -11.77 -15.65 3.32
CA PHE A 78 -11.40 -16.00 1.94
C PHE A 78 -9.88 -16.08 1.79
N ARG A 79 -9.39 -17.08 1.07
CA ARG A 79 -7.97 -17.16 0.68
C ARG A 79 -7.83 -16.74 -0.77
N VAL A 80 -6.85 -15.89 -1.05
CA VAL A 80 -6.38 -15.55 -2.39
C VAL A 80 -4.97 -16.12 -2.56
N THR A 81 -4.71 -16.73 -3.71
CA THR A 81 -3.40 -17.25 -4.09
C THR A 81 -2.92 -16.52 -5.33
N PHE A 82 -1.82 -15.79 -5.22
CA PHE A 82 -1.11 -15.17 -6.33
C PHE A 82 0.02 -16.11 -6.77
N PRO A 83 0.00 -16.60 -8.02
CA PRO A 83 0.95 -17.61 -8.45
C PRO A 83 2.35 -17.03 -8.67
N GLN A 84 3.39 -17.82 -8.37
CA GLN A 84 4.80 -17.52 -8.73
C GLN A 84 5.35 -16.18 -8.25
N VAL A 85 4.77 -15.61 -7.18
CA VAL A 85 5.20 -14.32 -6.61
C VAL A 85 5.64 -14.41 -5.15
N ALA A 86 5.73 -15.61 -4.58
CA ALA A 86 6.22 -15.84 -3.22
C ALA A 86 7.47 -15.01 -2.87
N SER A 87 7.51 -14.40 -1.68
CA SER A 87 8.69 -13.66 -1.19
C SER A 87 9.00 -13.96 0.29
N GLY A 88 8.69 -15.18 0.71
CA GLY A 88 8.82 -15.64 2.09
C GLY A 88 7.76 -15.00 2.98
N THR A 89 8.21 -14.31 4.03
CA THR A 89 7.32 -13.55 4.94
C THR A 89 7.20 -12.08 4.53
N ARG A 90 7.90 -11.66 3.47
CA ARG A 90 7.90 -10.27 3.02
C ARG A 90 6.65 -9.99 2.20
N GLY A 91 6.12 -8.78 2.32
CA GLY A 91 4.95 -8.36 1.55
C GLY A 91 4.28 -7.14 2.12
N THR A 92 3.54 -6.42 1.30
CA THR A 92 2.55 -5.42 1.73
C THR A 92 1.24 -5.77 1.07
N VAL A 93 0.17 -5.88 1.86
CA VAL A 93 -1.15 -6.23 1.38
C VAL A 93 -2.11 -5.07 1.61
N HIS A 94 -2.91 -4.77 0.60
CA HIS A 94 -4.05 -3.87 0.73
C HIS A 94 -5.32 -4.56 0.27
N VAL A 95 -6.41 -4.36 1.01
CA VAL A 95 -7.74 -4.83 0.65
C VAL A 95 -8.76 -3.71 0.73
N THR A 96 -9.73 -3.69 -0.19
CA THR A 96 -10.90 -2.80 -0.13
C THR A 96 -12.15 -3.63 -0.29
N ALA A 97 -13.08 -3.50 0.66
CA ALA A 97 -14.39 -4.14 0.53
C ALA A 97 -15.22 -3.48 -0.57
N VAL A 98 -16.00 -4.29 -1.27
CA VAL A 98 -16.97 -3.87 -2.29
C VAL A 98 -18.37 -4.20 -1.77
N SER A 99 -19.02 -3.21 -1.17
CA SER A 99 -20.32 -3.37 -0.52
C SER A 99 -21.06 -2.04 -0.40
N ARG A 100 -22.39 -2.08 -0.62
CA ARG A 100 -23.31 -0.98 -0.31
C ARG A 100 -23.80 -0.99 1.13
N ALA A 101 -23.50 -2.05 1.89
CA ALA A 101 -24.01 -2.29 3.24
C ALA A 101 -22.99 -1.94 4.34
N GLY A 102 -21.91 -1.23 4.01
CA GLY A 102 -20.88 -0.87 4.98
C GLY A 102 -20.05 -2.06 5.45
N ASN A 103 -19.90 -3.11 4.64
CA ASN A 103 -18.95 -4.16 5.00
C ASN A 103 -17.51 -3.66 4.82
N TYR A 104 -16.58 -4.21 5.59
CA TYR A 104 -15.15 -3.93 5.49
C TYR A 104 -14.34 -5.21 5.56
N CYS A 105 -13.11 -5.17 5.06
CA CYS A 105 -12.21 -6.31 5.05
C CYS A 105 -10.84 -5.94 5.62
N GLU A 106 -10.17 -6.92 6.19
CA GLU A 106 -8.85 -6.84 6.80
C GLU A 106 -8.01 -8.05 6.41
N VAL A 107 -6.69 -7.94 6.58
CA VAL A 107 -5.77 -9.04 6.33
C VAL A 107 -5.64 -9.86 7.60
N VAL A 108 -5.75 -11.18 7.51
CA VAL A 108 -5.50 -12.06 8.64
C VAL A 108 -4.03 -12.45 8.68
N ARG A 109 -3.53 -12.94 7.56
CA ARG A 109 -2.13 -13.36 7.37
C ARG A 109 -1.82 -13.45 5.88
N TRP A 110 -0.53 -13.43 5.56
CA TRP A 110 0.00 -13.70 4.24
C TRP A 110 1.29 -14.51 4.38
N GLY A 111 1.79 -14.99 3.25
CA GLY A 111 3.09 -15.63 3.17
C GLY A 111 3.13 -16.60 2.01
N SER A 112 4.30 -17.21 1.82
CA SER A 112 4.50 -18.11 0.70
C SER A 112 3.99 -19.53 0.96
N ALA A 113 3.37 -20.12 -0.06
CA ALA A 113 3.03 -21.54 -0.18
C ALA A 113 3.73 -22.10 -1.41
N GLY A 114 4.94 -22.64 -1.22
CA GLY A 114 5.81 -22.98 -2.34
C GLY A 114 6.23 -21.74 -3.13
N ALA A 115 5.97 -21.73 -4.44
CA ALA A 115 6.26 -20.58 -5.30
C ALA A 115 5.16 -19.51 -5.29
N ASP A 116 4.01 -19.79 -4.70
CA ASP A 116 2.86 -18.91 -4.70
C ASP A 116 2.80 -18.09 -3.41
N GLU A 117 2.22 -16.90 -3.49
CA GLU A 117 1.91 -16.10 -2.33
C GLU A 117 0.43 -16.29 -1.95
N ILE A 118 0.16 -16.62 -0.70
CA ILE A 118 -1.20 -16.76 -0.17
C ILE A 118 -1.53 -15.58 0.73
N VAL A 119 -2.77 -15.10 0.63
CA VAL A 119 -3.31 -14.06 1.52
C VAL A 119 -4.67 -14.51 2.03
N ASP A 120 -4.81 -14.57 3.35
CA ASP A 120 -6.07 -14.82 4.03
C ASP A 120 -6.70 -13.47 4.41
N VAL A 121 -7.94 -13.25 3.97
CA VAL A 121 -8.74 -12.05 4.21
C VAL A 121 -9.90 -12.40 5.13
N ALA A 122 -10.23 -11.49 6.04
CA ALA A 122 -11.45 -11.52 6.83
C ALA A 122 -12.32 -10.30 6.49
N CYS A 123 -13.61 -10.51 6.31
CA CYS A 123 -14.58 -9.45 6.04
C CYS A 123 -15.72 -9.51 7.04
N HIS A 124 -16.21 -8.32 7.40
CA HIS A 124 -17.19 -8.12 8.46
C HIS A 124 -18.27 -7.14 8.04
N ARG A 125 -19.48 -7.31 8.58
CA ARG A 125 -20.54 -6.30 8.59
C ARG A 125 -20.21 -5.17 9.57
N PRO A 126 -20.92 -4.04 9.49
CA PRO A 126 -20.97 -3.09 10.60
C PRO A 126 -21.27 -3.84 11.92
N GLY A 127 -20.59 -3.47 13.00
CA GLY A 127 -20.66 -4.20 14.27
C GLY A 127 -19.80 -5.46 14.39
N GLY A 128 -19.10 -5.88 13.33
CA GLY A 128 -17.99 -6.86 13.42
C GLY A 128 -18.37 -8.33 13.27
N SER A 129 -19.60 -8.63 12.85
CA SER A 129 -19.97 -10.01 12.50
C SER A 129 -19.38 -10.41 11.15
N ALA A 130 -18.86 -11.62 11.05
CA ALA A 130 -18.24 -12.14 9.83
C ALA A 130 -19.26 -12.17 8.66
N ALA A 131 -18.80 -11.78 7.47
CA ALA A 131 -19.66 -11.68 6.29
C ALA A 131 -18.89 -11.94 4.99
N ASP A 132 -19.38 -12.87 4.17
CA ASP A 132 -18.87 -13.08 2.82
C ASP A 132 -19.13 -11.81 2.01
N THR A 133 -18.08 -11.07 1.73
CA THR A 133 -18.14 -9.73 1.13
C THR A 133 -17.24 -9.72 -0.09
N PRO A 134 -17.70 -9.24 -1.26
CA PRO A 134 -16.82 -9.00 -2.39
C PRO A 134 -15.72 -8.00 -2.03
N PHE A 135 -14.51 -8.15 -2.55
CA PHE A 135 -13.40 -7.24 -2.25
C PHE A 135 -12.37 -7.20 -3.38
N THR A 136 -11.56 -6.15 -3.39
CA THR A 136 -10.33 -6.07 -4.19
C THR A 136 -9.13 -6.21 -3.27
N ILE A 137 -8.07 -6.81 -3.81
CA ILE A 137 -6.86 -7.10 -3.05
C ILE A 137 -5.64 -6.85 -3.92
N MET A 138 -4.56 -6.42 -3.30
CA MET A 138 -3.23 -6.51 -3.86
C MET A 138 -2.20 -6.98 -2.84
N TRP A 139 -1.12 -7.54 -3.37
CA TRP A 139 0.09 -7.87 -2.65
C TRP A 139 1.29 -7.36 -3.46
N SER A 140 2.29 -6.81 -2.79
CA SER A 140 3.55 -6.44 -3.42
C SER A 140 4.76 -6.60 -2.50
N THR A 141 5.92 -6.81 -3.12
CA THR A 141 7.23 -6.61 -2.53
C THR A 141 8.06 -5.74 -3.46
N SER A 142 8.78 -4.80 -2.87
CA SER A 142 9.69 -3.92 -3.59
C SER A 142 11.09 -3.99 -2.98
N SER A 143 12.11 -3.81 -3.80
CA SER A 143 13.50 -3.74 -3.33
C SER A 143 14.35 -2.87 -4.25
N GLY A 144 15.36 -2.18 -3.73
CA GLY A 144 16.20 -1.29 -4.54
C GLY A 144 15.74 0.17 -4.54
N VAL A 145 16.44 1.01 -5.30
CA VAL A 145 16.20 2.46 -5.37
C VAL A 145 15.80 2.80 -6.80
N PHE A 146 14.67 3.49 -6.99
CA PHE A 146 14.10 3.73 -8.32
C PHE A 146 13.51 5.15 -8.47
N PRO A 147 14.29 6.13 -8.94
CA PRO A 147 13.75 7.40 -9.44
C PRO A 147 13.16 7.24 -10.86
N PRO A 148 12.16 8.05 -11.29
CA PRO A 148 11.49 9.16 -10.60
C PRO A 148 10.28 8.74 -9.74
N GLY A 149 9.72 9.68 -8.97
CA GLY A 149 8.63 9.43 -8.02
C GLY A 149 9.13 8.93 -6.66
N ALA A 150 8.21 8.56 -5.77
CA ALA A 150 8.53 8.00 -4.47
C ALA A 150 7.53 6.91 -4.08
N TYR A 151 8.02 5.84 -3.47
CA TYR A 151 7.23 4.73 -2.96
C TYR A 151 7.85 4.25 -1.66
N ALA A 152 7.02 4.05 -0.65
CA ALA A 152 7.45 3.49 0.62
C ALA A 152 6.35 2.63 1.22
N THR A 153 6.76 1.54 1.85
CA THR A 153 5.85 0.67 2.61
C THR A 153 6.36 0.46 4.01
N ALA A 154 5.44 0.20 4.92
CA ALA A 154 5.71 -0.23 6.28
C ALA A 154 4.64 -1.22 6.74
N GLN A 155 5.08 -2.33 7.32
CA GLN A 155 4.28 -3.10 8.26
C GLN A 155 4.63 -2.61 9.66
N VAL A 156 3.64 -2.11 10.37
CA VAL A 156 3.78 -1.62 11.75
C VAL A 156 3.02 -2.55 12.68
N ASN A 157 3.68 -2.99 13.75
CA ASN A 157 3.07 -3.89 14.72
C ASN A 157 2.27 -3.14 15.81
N THR A 158 1.56 -3.87 16.66
CA THR A 158 0.79 -3.34 17.78
C THR A 158 1.57 -2.47 18.76
N ALA A 159 2.89 -2.66 18.88
CA ALA A 159 3.79 -1.85 19.71
C ALA A 159 4.22 -0.55 19.01
N GLY A 160 3.83 -0.35 17.75
CA GLY A 160 4.19 0.81 16.94
C GLY A 160 5.58 0.73 16.32
N ALA A 161 6.17 -0.46 16.20
CA ALA A 161 7.46 -0.66 15.54
C ALA A 161 7.26 -1.11 14.08
N ALA A 162 8.04 -0.53 13.17
CA ALA A 162 8.17 -1.02 11.80
C ALA A 162 8.91 -2.37 11.78
N VAL A 163 8.19 -3.45 11.49
CA VAL A 163 8.75 -4.82 11.42
C VAL A 163 9.20 -5.21 10.01
N GLN A 164 8.68 -4.52 9.00
CA GLN A 164 9.10 -4.65 7.61
C GLN A 164 8.87 -3.32 6.91
N TRP A 165 9.76 -2.94 6.00
CA TRP A 165 9.62 -1.69 5.25
C TRP A 165 10.38 -1.74 3.92
N HIS A 166 10.05 -0.80 3.06
CA HIS A 166 10.79 -0.49 1.85
C HIS A 166 10.71 1.02 1.58
N ASN A 167 11.76 1.60 1.00
CA ASN A 167 11.77 2.99 0.59
C ASN A 167 12.54 3.14 -0.74
N SER A 168 11.81 3.49 -1.80
CA SER A 168 12.34 3.57 -3.16
C SER A 168 13.33 4.73 -3.36
N THR A 169 13.46 5.63 -2.38
CA THR A 169 14.40 6.76 -2.41
C THR A 169 15.78 6.38 -1.87
N GLY A 170 15.91 5.19 -1.26
CA GLY A 170 17.12 4.77 -0.55
C GLY A 170 17.27 5.40 0.84
N ALA A 171 16.33 6.25 1.27
CA ALA A 171 16.28 6.67 2.66
C ALA A 171 16.00 5.48 3.60
N GLY A 172 16.43 5.60 4.85
CA GLY A 172 16.38 4.53 5.83
C GLY A 172 14.96 4.14 6.27
N ALA A 173 14.90 3.31 7.32
CA ALA A 173 13.66 2.84 7.92
C ALA A 173 12.74 4.01 8.32
N PRO A 174 11.41 3.86 8.20
CA PRO A 174 10.48 4.86 8.69
C PRO A 174 10.56 4.97 10.21
N GLY A 175 10.54 6.19 10.73
CA GLY A 175 10.36 6.44 12.16
C GLY A 175 8.93 6.07 12.55
N THR A 176 8.73 5.18 13.52
CA THR A 176 7.40 4.73 13.92
C THR A 176 7.22 4.83 15.44
N GLY A 177 5.99 5.10 15.88
CA GLY A 177 5.68 5.16 17.30
C GLY A 177 4.20 5.04 17.59
N LEU A 178 3.86 4.30 18.65
CA LEU A 178 2.52 4.28 19.23
C LEU A 178 2.31 5.55 20.05
N LEU A 179 1.32 6.37 19.69
CA LEU A 179 0.98 7.60 20.41
C LEU A 179 0.01 7.31 21.56
N THR A 180 -1.06 6.59 21.25
CA THR A 180 -2.06 6.06 22.18
C THR A 180 -2.56 4.73 21.64
N PRO A 181 -3.28 3.89 22.42
CA PRO A 181 -3.82 2.64 21.90
C PRO A 181 -4.59 2.85 20.59
N GLY A 182 -4.17 2.16 19.52
CA GLY A 182 -4.75 2.30 18.19
C GLY A 182 -4.43 3.60 17.45
N ARG A 183 -3.50 4.44 17.90
CA ARG A 183 -3.07 5.65 17.16
C ARG A 183 -1.56 5.70 17.04
N TYR A 184 -1.07 5.81 15.81
CA TYR A 184 0.33 5.63 15.46
C TYR A 184 0.84 6.79 14.63
N LEU A 185 2.10 7.18 14.85
CA LEU A 185 2.85 8.05 13.96
C LEU A 185 3.78 7.21 13.09
N VAL A 186 3.77 7.47 11.79
CA VAL A 186 4.71 6.91 10.81
C VAL A 186 5.36 8.07 10.07
N ARG A 187 6.67 8.27 10.26
CA ARG A 187 7.50 9.25 9.57
C ARG A 187 8.26 8.56 8.44
N ILE A 188 7.97 8.95 7.21
CA ILE A 188 8.56 8.34 6.02
C ILE A 188 9.64 9.28 5.49
N PRO A 189 10.94 8.94 5.63
CA PRO A 189 12.02 9.83 5.23
C PRO A 189 12.23 9.85 3.73
N GLY A 190 12.70 10.98 3.20
CA GLY A 190 13.15 11.14 1.82
C GLY A 190 12.06 11.14 0.75
N VAL A 191 10.80 10.85 1.12
CA VAL A 191 9.68 10.79 0.16
C VAL A 191 8.95 12.11 0.00
N GLY A 192 9.21 13.14 0.81
CA GLY A 192 8.63 14.48 0.65
C GLY A 192 9.20 15.26 -0.54
N VAL A 193 8.63 16.43 -0.84
CA VAL A 193 9.24 17.42 -1.73
C VAL A 193 9.29 18.75 -0.99
N VAL A 194 10.48 19.34 -0.90
CA VAL A 194 10.66 20.66 -0.29
C VAL A 194 9.86 21.70 -1.08
N GLY A 195 8.99 22.44 -0.39
CA GLY A 195 8.22 23.55 -0.98
C GLY A 195 7.02 23.15 -1.83
N ALA A 196 6.75 21.85 -2.07
CA ALA A 196 5.63 21.43 -2.93
C ALA A 196 4.31 21.17 -2.18
N GLY A 197 4.29 21.35 -0.86
CA GLY A 197 3.15 21.01 -0.03
C GLY A 197 2.88 19.50 0.03
N LEU A 198 1.64 19.14 0.34
CA LEU A 198 1.21 17.75 0.48
C LEU A 198 1.18 17.06 -0.91
N SER A 199 1.76 15.86 -1.02
CA SER A 199 1.92 15.16 -2.29
C SER A 199 1.81 13.64 -2.15
N GLY A 200 1.36 12.98 -3.22
CA GLY A 200 1.21 11.53 -3.24
C GLY A 200 -0.15 11.05 -2.77
N ASN A 201 -0.18 9.84 -2.25
CA ASN A 201 -1.34 9.20 -1.65
C ASN A 201 -0.88 8.15 -0.63
N VAL A 202 -1.77 7.80 0.30
CA VAL A 202 -1.51 6.81 1.35
C VAL A 202 -2.62 5.77 1.35
N GLN A 203 -2.24 4.50 1.45
CA GLN A 203 -3.16 3.39 1.66
C GLN A 203 -2.83 2.69 2.97
N VAL A 204 -3.86 2.32 3.73
CA VAL A 204 -3.71 1.63 5.02
C VAL A 204 -4.66 0.45 5.08
N THR A 205 -4.19 -0.67 5.63
CA THR A 205 -5.02 -1.87 5.82
C THR A 205 -4.65 -2.53 7.14
N ALA A 206 -5.67 -2.87 7.94
CA ALA A 206 -5.46 -3.56 9.21
C ALA A 206 -4.99 -5.00 8.98
N ILE A 207 -4.13 -5.47 9.89
CA ILE A 207 -3.70 -6.85 9.99
C ILE A 207 -4.17 -7.37 11.34
N GLN A 208 -4.95 -8.45 11.33
CA GLN A 208 -5.47 -9.05 12.54
C GLN A 208 -5.47 -10.59 12.46
N PRO A 209 -4.43 -11.25 13.01
CA PRO A 209 -4.24 -12.71 12.90
C PRO A 209 -5.37 -13.57 13.51
N ASN A 210 -6.09 -13.06 14.51
CA ASN A 210 -7.21 -13.76 15.11
C ASN A 210 -8.57 -13.49 14.42
N ALA A 211 -8.57 -12.70 13.32
CA ALA A 211 -9.76 -12.31 12.57
C ALA A 211 -10.87 -11.63 13.39
N VAL A 212 -10.53 -11.03 14.54
CA VAL A 212 -11.45 -10.17 15.30
C VAL A 212 -11.49 -8.82 14.62
N ALA A 213 -12.63 -8.41 14.08
CA ALA A 213 -12.81 -7.14 13.38
C ALA A 213 -11.93 -5.95 13.87
N ARG A 214 -11.00 -5.53 13.00
CA ARG A 214 -10.21 -4.30 13.09
C ARG A 214 -10.33 -3.52 11.78
N ARG A 215 -10.16 -2.21 11.91
CA ARG A 215 -10.00 -1.30 10.77
C ARG A 215 -8.92 -0.32 11.11
N CYS A 216 -8.10 0.01 10.14
CA CYS A 216 -7.11 1.09 10.23
C CYS A 216 -7.32 2.03 9.06
N LYS A 217 -7.09 3.32 9.29
CA LYS A 217 -7.20 4.36 8.27
C LYS A 217 -6.21 5.50 8.55
N VAL A 218 -6.12 6.42 7.59
CA VAL A 218 -5.34 7.64 7.74
C VAL A 218 -6.18 8.66 8.51
N GLU A 219 -5.73 9.09 9.68
CA GLU A 219 -6.34 10.22 10.39
C GLU A 219 -5.89 11.54 9.76
N SER A 220 -4.57 11.70 9.62
CA SER A 220 -3.94 12.86 9.00
C SER A 220 -2.60 12.50 8.37
N TRP A 221 -2.12 13.34 7.47
CA TRP A 221 -0.77 13.25 6.92
C TRP A 221 -0.28 14.62 6.46
N SER A 222 1.03 14.87 6.58
CA SER A 222 1.62 16.18 6.33
C SER A 222 3.08 16.07 5.88
N PRO A 223 3.55 16.97 4.99
CA PRO A 223 4.97 17.09 4.68
C PRO A 223 5.71 17.74 5.84
N VAL A 224 6.88 17.19 6.19
CA VAL A 224 7.82 17.75 7.17
C VAL A 224 9.21 17.77 6.52
N GLY A 225 9.53 18.85 5.80
CA GLY A 225 10.75 18.92 5.00
C GLY A 225 10.76 17.87 3.88
N LEU A 226 11.68 16.90 3.98
CA LEU A 226 11.75 15.73 3.07
C LEU A 226 11.00 14.51 3.60
N GLU A 227 10.34 14.62 4.76
CA GLU A 227 9.56 13.55 5.35
C GLU A 227 8.06 13.71 5.06
N ILE A 228 7.34 12.60 5.14
CA ILE A 228 5.89 12.59 5.21
C ILE A 228 5.51 11.93 6.54
N ASP A 229 4.89 12.71 7.41
CA ASP A 229 4.31 12.22 8.66
C ASP A 229 2.89 11.76 8.36
N VAL A 230 2.56 10.53 8.78
CA VAL A 230 1.22 9.95 8.68
C VAL A 230 0.76 9.54 10.07
N ILE A 231 -0.42 10.00 10.47
CA ILE A 231 -1.11 9.50 11.65
C ILE A 231 -2.10 8.43 11.21
N VAL A 232 -1.89 7.21 11.69
CA VAL A 232 -2.79 6.07 11.46
C VAL A 232 -3.63 5.86 12.70
N VAL A 233 -4.95 5.71 12.51
CA VAL A 233 -5.86 5.32 13.57
C VAL A 233 -6.47 3.96 13.25
N CYS A 234 -6.50 3.10 14.25
CA CYS A 234 -7.06 1.77 14.23
C CYS A 234 -8.12 1.61 15.31
N VAL A 235 -9.25 1.03 14.94
CA VAL A 235 -10.40 0.85 15.81
C VAL A 235 -10.92 -0.58 15.74
N ASN A 236 -11.60 -1.01 16.80
CA ASN A 236 -12.38 -2.23 16.80
C ASN A 236 -13.76 -2.03 16.14
N ALA A 237 -14.57 -3.08 16.12
CA ALA A 237 -15.93 -3.05 15.57
C ALA A 237 -16.88 -2.07 16.28
N ALA A 238 -16.67 -1.82 17.58
CA ALA A 238 -17.43 -0.84 18.35
C ALA A 238 -16.93 0.61 18.14
N GLY A 239 -15.89 0.81 17.34
CA GLY A 239 -15.31 2.12 17.05
C GLY A 239 -14.34 2.64 18.11
N ALA A 240 -14.01 1.83 19.13
CA ALA A 240 -13.03 2.23 20.13
C ALA A 240 -11.60 2.09 19.58
N PRO A 241 -10.69 3.05 19.85
CA PRO A 241 -9.28 2.94 19.49
C PRO A 241 -8.69 1.64 20.04
N THR A 242 -8.02 0.87 19.19
CA THR A 242 -7.45 -0.42 19.58
C THR A 242 -6.19 -0.70 18.79
N SER A 243 -5.10 -1.02 19.49
CA SER A 243 -3.85 -1.40 18.84
C SER A 243 -4.02 -2.68 18.04
N THR A 244 -3.54 -2.65 16.81
CA THR A 244 -3.52 -3.74 15.82
C THR A 244 -2.33 -3.53 14.91
N ASP A 245 -1.87 -4.60 14.27
CA ASP A 245 -0.87 -4.49 13.21
C ASP A 245 -1.52 -3.85 11.97
N PHE A 246 -0.73 -3.20 11.11
CA PHE A 246 -1.24 -2.66 9.85
C PHE A 246 -0.16 -2.55 8.79
N PHE A 247 -0.61 -2.54 7.54
CA PHE A 247 0.18 -2.10 6.39
C PHE A 247 -0.08 -0.64 6.09
N LEU A 248 0.97 0.08 5.76
CA LEU A 248 0.94 1.42 5.20
C LEU A 248 1.75 1.44 3.91
N THR A 249 1.19 2.07 2.88
CA THR A 249 1.90 2.41 1.65
C THR A 249 1.75 3.90 1.36
N TYR A 250 2.86 4.59 1.16
CA TYR A 250 2.92 5.90 0.53
C TYR A 250 3.36 5.75 -0.92
N HIS A 251 2.69 6.44 -1.84
CA HIS A 251 3.13 6.48 -3.23
C HIS A 251 2.89 7.86 -3.86
N ARG A 252 3.87 8.34 -4.63
CA ARG A 252 3.81 9.60 -5.37
C ARG A 252 4.37 9.41 -6.76
N GLN A 253 3.58 9.80 -7.76
CA GLN A 253 3.91 9.62 -9.18
C GLN A 253 4.34 8.16 -9.48
N ARG A 254 3.77 7.21 -8.75
CA ARG A 254 3.98 5.77 -8.90
C ARG A 254 2.72 5.01 -8.50
N ALA A 255 2.53 3.83 -9.06
CA ALA A 255 1.44 2.92 -8.67
C ALA A 255 1.64 2.41 -7.24
N VAL A 256 0.55 2.03 -6.59
CA VAL A 256 0.53 1.65 -5.16
C VAL A 256 1.18 0.29 -4.86
N PHE A 257 1.53 -0.52 -5.87
CA PHE A 257 2.32 -1.75 -5.67
C PHE A 257 3.82 -1.57 -5.94
N GLY A 258 4.28 -0.35 -6.27
CA GLY A 258 5.70 0.02 -6.16
C GLY A 258 6.70 -0.54 -7.17
N GLY A 259 6.26 -1.32 -8.15
CA GLY A 259 7.15 -2.03 -9.10
C GLY A 259 8.14 -1.13 -9.87
N VAL A 260 9.34 -1.65 -10.17
CA VAL A 260 10.32 -1.03 -11.09
C VAL A 260 9.70 -0.80 -12.47
N ASP A 261 9.10 -1.83 -13.03
CA ASP A 261 8.31 -1.81 -14.26
C ASP A 261 6.85 -1.54 -13.93
N VAL A 262 6.58 -0.35 -13.38
CA VAL A 262 5.20 0.08 -13.11
C VAL A 262 4.41 0.16 -14.42
N PRO A 263 3.14 -0.27 -14.42
CA PRO A 263 2.21 0.13 -15.46
C PRO A 263 2.19 1.65 -15.62
N LYS A 264 2.11 2.10 -16.87
CA LYS A 264 2.05 3.52 -17.23
C LYS A 264 0.63 4.08 -17.04
N TYR A 265 -0.32 3.32 -16.52
CA TYR A 265 -1.71 3.76 -16.39
C TYR A 265 -2.15 3.61 -14.94
N PHE A 266 -1.77 4.59 -14.12
CA PHE A 266 -2.19 4.68 -12.73
C PHE A 266 -2.57 6.12 -12.35
N GLY A 267 -3.33 6.24 -11.28
CA GLY A 267 -3.70 7.51 -10.71
C GLY A 267 -4.08 7.39 -9.24
N TYR A 268 -4.08 8.53 -8.56
CA TYR A 268 -4.55 8.64 -7.19
C TYR A 268 -5.17 10.01 -6.94
N ILE A 269 -6.03 10.06 -5.93
CA ILE A 269 -6.68 11.29 -5.49
C ILE A 269 -6.95 11.24 -3.99
N TRP A 270 -6.70 12.37 -3.32
CA TRP A 270 -7.30 12.68 -2.02
C TRP A 270 -8.58 13.47 -2.24
N SER A 271 -9.71 13.00 -1.70
CA SER A 271 -11.03 13.55 -2.00
C SER A 271 -11.25 15.00 -1.54
N ALA A 272 -10.43 15.48 -0.60
CA ALA A 272 -10.45 16.86 -0.12
C ALA A 272 -9.22 17.67 -0.60
N GLY A 273 -8.37 17.05 -1.43
CA GLY A 273 -7.11 17.62 -1.88
C GLY A 273 -7.15 18.12 -3.31
N GLY A 274 -6.08 18.82 -3.69
CA GLY A 274 -5.79 19.27 -5.04
C GLY A 274 -4.30 19.20 -5.33
N GLY A 275 -3.87 19.67 -6.49
CA GLY A 275 -2.45 19.68 -6.85
C GLY A 275 -1.81 18.29 -6.76
N GLN A 276 -0.71 18.15 -6.01
CA GLN A 276 0.11 16.94 -6.00
C GLN A 276 -0.51 15.72 -5.27
N THR A 277 -1.65 15.88 -4.61
CA THR A 277 -2.45 14.77 -4.07
C THR A 277 -3.48 14.24 -5.07
N ASN A 278 -3.52 14.81 -6.28
CA ASN A 278 -4.29 14.33 -7.43
C ASN A 278 -3.31 14.11 -8.58
N TYR A 279 -3.09 12.86 -8.97
CA TYR A 279 -2.16 12.52 -10.04
C TYR A 279 -2.77 11.49 -10.96
N ASN A 280 -2.56 11.66 -12.26
CA ASN A 280 -2.94 10.70 -13.27
C ASN A 280 -1.80 10.64 -14.28
N HIS A 281 -1.24 9.46 -14.49
CA HIS A 281 -0.04 9.34 -15.32
C HIS A 281 -0.24 9.90 -16.74
N GLN A 282 -1.43 9.75 -17.34
CA GLN A 282 -1.69 10.18 -18.71
C GLN A 282 -1.71 11.70 -18.89
N VAL A 283 -1.94 12.45 -17.81
CA VAL A 283 -2.03 13.92 -17.81
C VAL A 283 -1.02 14.60 -16.88
N GLY A 284 -0.27 13.83 -16.09
CA GLY A 284 0.63 14.32 -15.05
C GLY A 284 -0.06 14.70 -13.73
N VAL A 285 0.32 15.86 -13.17
CA VAL A 285 -0.23 16.34 -11.89
C VAL A 285 -1.64 16.88 -12.12
N GLY A 286 -2.63 16.05 -11.79
CA GLY A 286 -4.04 16.42 -11.61
C GLY A 286 -4.96 16.34 -12.84
N ALA A 287 -5.51 15.17 -13.15
CA ALA A 287 -6.77 15.11 -13.91
C ALA A 287 -7.72 13.99 -13.47
N ASN A 288 -7.72 13.62 -12.19
CA ASN A 288 -8.86 12.86 -11.66
C ASN A 288 -9.89 13.84 -11.09
N SER A 289 -11.16 13.42 -11.04
CA SER A 289 -12.21 14.22 -10.41
C SER A 289 -13.04 13.37 -9.45
N VAL A 290 -13.62 14.04 -8.44
CA VAL A 290 -14.58 13.45 -7.51
C VAL A 290 -15.88 14.22 -7.61
N VAL A 291 -16.97 13.51 -7.88
CA VAL A 291 -18.32 14.08 -7.92
C VAL A 291 -19.15 13.43 -6.82
N PRO A 292 -19.72 14.20 -5.87
CA PRO A 292 -20.68 13.66 -4.91
C PRO A 292 -21.94 13.15 -5.63
N GLY A 293 -22.45 11.98 -5.23
CA GLY A 293 -23.71 11.44 -5.77
C GLY A 293 -24.90 11.65 -4.83
N GLY A 294 -24.71 11.27 -3.57
CA GLY A 294 -25.67 11.33 -2.47
C GLY A 294 -24.94 11.15 -1.14
N LEU A 295 -25.67 11.00 -0.03
CA LEU A 295 -25.06 10.92 1.30
C LEU A 295 -23.99 9.81 1.37
N GLY A 296 -22.75 10.20 1.67
CA GLY A 296 -21.60 9.29 1.75
C GLY A 296 -21.19 8.61 0.44
N THR A 297 -21.72 9.01 -0.72
CA THR A 297 -21.38 8.38 -2.01
C THR A 297 -20.69 9.35 -2.95
N TYR A 298 -19.67 8.84 -3.65
CA TYR A 298 -18.81 9.62 -4.52
C TYR A 298 -18.46 8.82 -5.77
N GLN A 299 -18.52 9.45 -6.93
CA GLN A 299 -17.93 8.92 -8.15
C GLN A 299 -16.57 9.56 -8.36
N VAL A 300 -15.52 8.73 -8.38
CA VAL A 300 -14.18 9.14 -8.79
C VAL A 300 -13.99 8.78 -10.25
N LYS A 301 -13.66 9.77 -11.08
CA LYS A 301 -13.30 9.57 -12.48
C LYS A 301 -11.78 9.58 -12.61
N TYR A 302 -11.25 8.54 -13.24
CA TYR A 302 -9.85 8.41 -13.66
C TYR A 302 -9.80 8.39 -15.20
N PRO A 303 -9.60 9.55 -15.85
CA PRO A 303 -9.58 9.62 -17.30
C PRO A 303 -8.47 8.78 -17.91
N GLN A 304 -8.79 8.09 -19.00
CA GLN A 304 -7.84 7.30 -19.80
C GLN A 304 -7.09 6.20 -19.05
N LEU A 305 -7.53 5.80 -17.85
CA LEU A 305 -6.88 4.74 -17.08
C LEU A 305 -7.58 3.38 -17.17
N GLY A 306 -8.81 3.31 -17.71
CA GLY A 306 -9.60 2.08 -17.84
C GLY A 306 -9.20 1.25 -19.05
N ILE A 307 -7.94 0.80 -19.14
CA ILE A 307 -7.41 0.12 -20.33
C ILE A 307 -7.60 -1.41 -20.28
N ARG A 308 -6.80 -2.14 -19.49
CA ARG A 308 -6.94 -3.60 -19.31
C ARG A 308 -6.40 -4.02 -17.96
N GLU A 309 -7.02 -5.07 -17.41
CA GLU A 309 -6.79 -5.63 -16.08
C GLU A 309 -6.49 -4.54 -15.05
N THR A 310 -7.52 -4.16 -14.33
CA THR A 310 -7.46 -2.96 -13.50
C THR A 310 -7.71 -3.29 -12.04
N HIS A 311 -7.38 -2.32 -11.19
CA HIS A 311 -7.51 -2.41 -9.75
C HIS A 311 -7.83 -1.05 -9.16
N ALA A 312 -8.76 -1.03 -8.21
CA ALA A 312 -9.07 0.13 -7.39
C ALA A 312 -8.89 -0.22 -5.91
N GLN A 313 -8.32 0.72 -5.17
CA GLN A 313 -8.12 0.64 -3.72
C GLN A 313 -8.54 1.97 -3.07
N VAL A 314 -9.22 1.87 -1.92
CA VAL A 314 -9.73 3.02 -1.17
C VAL A 314 -9.35 2.87 0.30
N THR A 315 -8.90 3.96 0.90
CA THR A 315 -8.70 4.10 2.35
C THR A 315 -9.45 5.34 2.84
N ALA A 316 -10.14 5.24 3.98
CA ALA A 316 -10.81 6.40 4.58
C ALA A 316 -9.80 7.42 5.12
N TYR A 317 -10.23 8.68 5.22
CA TYR A 317 -9.42 9.78 5.71
C TYR A 317 -10.16 10.63 6.75
N GLY A 318 -9.44 11.09 7.78
CA GLY A 318 -9.93 12.04 8.78
C GLY A 318 -10.18 11.39 10.14
N ASP A 319 -10.76 12.17 11.06
CA ASP A 319 -10.97 11.77 12.45
C ASP A 319 -12.05 10.70 12.65
N GLY A 320 -12.07 10.08 13.83
CA GLY A 320 -13.13 9.17 14.25
C GLY A 320 -13.08 7.76 13.63
N PRO A 321 -14.09 6.91 13.90
CA PRO A 321 -14.12 5.50 13.47
C PRO A 321 -14.77 5.24 12.10
N ASN A 322 -15.03 6.27 11.29
CA ASN A 322 -15.63 6.09 9.96
C ASN A 322 -14.69 5.34 9.02
N TYR A 323 -15.27 4.78 7.96
CA TYR A 323 -14.55 4.00 6.96
C TYR A 323 -15.19 4.19 5.59
N CYS A 324 -14.46 3.80 4.54
CA CYS A 324 -14.90 3.91 3.17
C CYS A 324 -14.48 2.64 2.42
N GLY A 325 -15.24 2.28 1.41
CA GLY A 325 -14.96 1.19 0.50
C GLY A 325 -15.54 1.49 -0.89
N LEU A 326 -15.61 0.46 -1.72
CA LEU A 326 -16.29 0.54 -3.01
C LEU A 326 -17.75 0.16 -2.82
N SER A 327 -18.68 0.87 -3.45
CA SER A 327 -20.10 0.47 -3.42
C SER A 327 -20.40 -0.66 -4.41
N GLN A 328 -19.58 -0.77 -5.46
CA GLN A 328 -19.71 -1.74 -6.53
C GLN A 328 -18.38 -1.86 -7.29
N PRO A 329 -18.19 -2.90 -8.13
CA PRO A 329 -17.08 -2.92 -9.08
C PRO A 329 -17.07 -1.65 -9.93
N TRP A 330 -15.88 -1.10 -10.19
CA TRP A 330 -15.76 0.06 -11.06
C TRP A 330 -16.21 -0.28 -12.49
N THR A 331 -16.66 0.76 -13.19
CA THR A 331 -17.14 0.69 -14.57
C THR A 331 -16.26 1.53 -15.48
N TYR A 332 -16.49 1.43 -16.79
CA TYR A 332 -15.75 2.19 -17.79
C TYR A 332 -16.70 3.01 -18.66
N SER A 333 -16.25 4.21 -19.05
CA SER A 333 -16.89 5.04 -20.07
C SER A 333 -15.83 5.41 -21.10
N GLY A 334 -15.82 4.71 -22.24
CA GLY A 334 -14.65 4.71 -23.12
C GLY A 334 -13.41 4.20 -22.37
N SER A 335 -12.32 4.95 -22.40
CA SER A 335 -11.08 4.66 -21.65
C SER A 335 -11.08 5.18 -20.21
N ASP A 336 -12.15 5.84 -19.77
CA ASP A 336 -12.21 6.42 -18.42
C ASP A 336 -12.69 5.36 -17.42
N ALA A 337 -11.99 5.23 -16.28
CA ALA A 337 -12.44 4.39 -15.18
C ALA A 337 -13.29 5.20 -14.19
N LEU A 338 -14.44 4.66 -13.81
CA LEU A 338 -15.39 5.25 -12.88
C LEU A 338 -15.47 4.38 -11.62
N VAL A 339 -14.87 4.88 -10.54
CA VAL A 339 -14.79 4.20 -9.25
C VAL A 339 -15.84 4.79 -8.32
N MET A 340 -16.76 3.95 -7.83
CA MET A 340 -17.81 4.38 -6.90
C MET A 340 -17.38 4.12 -5.47
N VAL A 341 -17.07 5.19 -4.75
CA VAL A 341 -16.68 5.16 -3.34
C VAL A 341 -17.90 5.41 -2.47
N MET A 342 -18.01 4.66 -1.39
CA MET A 342 -19.01 4.89 -0.36
C MET A 342 -18.38 4.88 1.02
N CYS A 343 -18.73 5.88 1.82
CA CYS A 343 -18.26 6.08 3.17
C CYS A 343 -19.40 5.91 4.17
N PHE A 344 -19.04 5.40 5.34
CA PHE A 344 -19.96 5.02 6.39
C PHE A 344 -19.47 5.52 7.74
N ASP A 345 -20.39 5.88 8.62
CA ASP A 345 -20.10 6.04 10.05
C ASP A 345 -19.76 4.67 10.70
N ASN A 346 -19.45 4.64 11.99
CA ASN A 346 -19.11 3.37 12.66
C ASN A 346 -20.25 2.34 12.68
N ALA A 347 -21.50 2.81 12.70
CA ALA A 347 -22.68 1.97 12.74
C ALA A 347 -23.02 1.38 11.35
N GLY A 348 -22.34 1.84 10.30
CA GLY A 348 -22.56 1.40 8.93
C GLY A 348 -23.59 2.24 8.18
N ASN A 349 -23.98 3.40 8.70
CA ASN A 349 -24.85 4.31 7.98
C ASN A 349 -24.04 5.10 6.95
N PRO A 350 -24.55 5.30 5.72
CA PRO A 350 -23.90 6.16 4.74
C PRO A 350 -23.70 7.57 5.30
N ALA A 351 -22.49 8.10 5.23
CA ALA A 351 -22.16 9.41 5.76
C ALA A 351 -20.99 10.05 4.98
N SER A 352 -21.03 11.37 4.84
CA SER A 352 -20.05 12.12 4.07
C SER A 352 -18.73 12.21 4.82
N TYR A 353 -17.73 11.48 4.34
CA TYR A 353 -16.37 11.50 4.84
C TYR A 353 -15.36 11.60 3.71
N ARG A 354 -14.12 11.89 4.08
CA ARG A 354 -13.00 12.00 3.13
C ARG A 354 -12.35 10.64 2.92
N PHE A 355 -11.67 10.49 1.80
CA PHE A 355 -10.98 9.26 1.44
C PHE A 355 -9.78 9.52 0.53
N LEU A 356 -8.94 8.50 0.43
CA LEU A 356 -7.81 8.38 -0.47
C LEU A 356 -8.14 7.23 -1.43
N SER A 357 -8.13 7.50 -2.74
CA SER A 357 -8.46 6.50 -3.76
C SER A 357 -7.30 6.39 -4.75
N THR A 358 -6.95 5.17 -5.14
CA THR A 358 -5.99 4.90 -6.20
C THR A 358 -6.55 3.88 -7.19
N PHE A 359 -6.15 4.05 -8.44
CA PHE A 359 -6.52 3.20 -9.55
C PHE A 359 -5.27 2.82 -10.34
N THR A 360 -5.21 1.58 -10.81
CA THR A 360 -4.14 1.13 -11.70
C THR A 360 -4.72 0.19 -12.76
N SER A 361 -4.15 0.27 -13.95
CA SER A 361 -4.35 -0.63 -15.07
C SER A 361 -3.01 -1.25 -15.41
N ARG A 362 -2.96 -2.49 -15.88
CA ARG A 362 -1.74 -3.17 -16.31
C ARG A 362 -0.97 -2.40 -17.42
N HIS A 363 -1.74 -1.74 -18.29
CA HIS A 363 -1.37 -0.65 -19.19
C HIS A 363 0.12 -0.32 -19.36
#